data_AF-S3DMJ3-F1
#
_entry.id   AF-S3DMJ3-F1
#
_cell.length_a   1.000
_cell.length_b   1.000
_cell.length_c   1.000
_cell.angle_alpha   90.00
_cell.angle_beta   90.00
_cell.angle_gamma   90.00
#
_symmetry.space_group_name_H-M   'P 1'
#
loop_
_entity.id
_entity.type
_entity.pdbx_description
1 polymer ?
#
loop_
_entity_poly.entity_id
_entity_poly.type
_entity_poly.pdbx_seq_one_letter_code
_entity_poly.pdbx_strand_id
1 'polypeptide(L)'
;MRFTTFSILAGLLLPGLAIAQLSGTVGPSTSTAHKTATKICNVLNYGAIASKTSDLGPPLASAWAACKSGGQVYIPPGDYGMSTWVLLKSGTAVSINLDGIIYRTGTAAGTMIFIEHTTDFEMYSSTSKGAVQGYGYVFHKAGAYGPRILRLYDVTNFSVHDLALVDSPAFHFSIDTCSNGEVYNMIIRGGNEGGLDGIDVWSTNIHIHDVEVTNKDECVTVKSPSKNILIENVFCNWSGGCAIGSLAAGTDISDIEYNHVYTQNSNQMLMIKSNGGSGTLKNVIFQNFMGHSNAHAIDLDSAWSSMSTVAGNGVGYSNITFDSWHGTVTNGANKPPVQVFCPAAVPCTGITISNNFMWTEAGSKVLQKCSNAYGSGACLSSGASHTSYATVTKTITSVASYAITTMPGEITAGLGISTSIAIPAVPTTFFPGAKPAKALLGAS
;
A
#
# COMPACT_ATOMS: atom_id res chain seq x y z
N MET A 1 6.33 58.14 36.52
CA MET A 1 6.31 57.00 37.48
C MET A 1 4.91 56.43 37.46
N ARG A 2 4.59 55.18 37.11
CA ARG A 2 5.35 53.95 36.90
C ARG A 2 4.68 53.12 35.79
N PHE A 3 5.50 52.24 35.23
CA PHE A 3 5.30 51.44 34.04
C PHE A 3 4.30 50.28 34.20
N THR A 4 3.69 49.96 33.05
CA THR A 4 3.17 48.69 32.53
C THR A 4 3.42 47.42 33.35
N THR A 5 2.38 46.60 33.51
CA THR A 5 2.50 45.16 33.75
C THR A 5 2.03 44.39 32.51
N PHE A 6 2.97 43.63 31.95
CA PHE A 6 2.80 42.73 30.82
C PHE A 6 1.80 41.61 31.17
N SER A 7 0.77 41.43 30.33
CA SER A 7 0.06 40.16 30.27
C SER A 7 0.94 39.14 29.53
N ILE A 8 1.41 38.14 30.26
CA ILE A 8 2.10 36.98 29.69
C ILE A 8 1.04 36.13 28.99
N LEU A 9 0.99 36.21 27.66
CA LEU A 9 0.24 35.29 26.83
C LEU A 9 0.95 33.93 26.93
N ALA A 10 0.39 33.01 27.72
CA ALA A 10 0.81 31.62 27.71
C ALA A 10 0.44 31.03 26.33
N GLY A 11 1.42 30.95 25.44
CA GLY A 11 1.28 30.24 24.18
C GLY A 11 0.99 28.77 24.47
N LEU A 12 -0.24 28.35 24.18
CA LEU A 12 -0.57 26.94 24.00
C LEU A 12 0.35 26.39 22.90
N LEU A 13 1.40 25.68 23.30
CA LEU A 13 2.10 24.73 22.44
C LEU A 13 1.09 23.65 22.10
N LEU A 14 0.29 23.89 21.05
CA LEU A 14 -0.35 22.81 20.32
C LEU A 14 0.79 21.88 19.89
N PRO A 15 0.79 20.59 20.25
CA PRO A 15 1.71 19.65 19.65
C PRO A 15 1.48 19.76 18.15
N GLY A 16 2.51 20.22 17.42
CA GLY A 16 2.42 20.34 15.97
C GLY A 16 2.01 18.97 15.45
N LEU A 17 0.78 18.88 14.94
CA LEU A 17 0.38 17.75 14.11
C LEU A 17 1.43 17.72 13.02
N ALA A 18 2.29 16.70 13.03
CA ALA A 18 3.26 16.49 11.99
C ALA A 18 2.45 16.15 10.74
N ILE A 19 2.06 17.16 9.95
CA ILE A 19 1.39 16.91 8.68
C ILE A 19 2.46 16.29 7.77
N ALA A 20 2.49 14.96 7.72
CA ALA A 20 3.31 14.19 6.81
C ALA A 20 2.68 14.28 5.42
N GLN A 21 2.86 15.45 4.81
CA GLN A 21 2.48 15.71 3.43
C GLN A 21 3.63 15.36 2.48
N LEU A 22 3.27 15.11 1.22
CA LEU A 22 4.19 15.06 0.09
C LEU A 22 5.21 16.20 0.20
N SER A 23 6.47 15.91 -0.12
CA SER A 23 7.55 16.91 -0.06
C SER A 23 7.62 17.80 -1.29
N GLY A 24 6.86 17.50 -2.33
CA GLY A 24 6.77 18.26 -3.57
C GLY A 24 5.70 17.72 -4.51
N THR A 25 5.77 18.11 -5.78
CA THR A 25 4.89 17.58 -6.82
C THR A 25 5.16 16.10 -7.08
N VAL A 26 4.10 15.36 -7.38
CA VAL A 26 4.14 13.97 -7.83
C VAL A 26 3.60 13.88 -9.26
N GLY A 27 3.87 12.75 -9.93
CA GLY A 27 3.39 12.50 -11.29
C GLY A 27 4.41 12.85 -12.38
N PRO A 28 4.08 12.54 -13.65
CA PRO A 28 4.92 12.87 -14.80
C PRO A 28 5.03 14.38 -15.02
N SER A 29 6.18 14.83 -15.50
CA SER A 29 6.43 16.25 -15.80
C SER A 29 5.86 16.70 -17.14
N THR A 30 5.57 15.77 -18.05
CA THR A 30 4.91 16.05 -19.34
C THR A 30 3.66 15.20 -19.51
N SER A 31 2.62 15.76 -20.12
CA SER A 31 1.35 15.06 -20.32
C SER A 31 1.44 13.94 -21.35
N THR A 32 0.56 12.94 -21.23
CA THR A 32 0.36 11.93 -22.28
C THR A 32 0.14 12.54 -23.66
N ALA A 33 -0.64 13.62 -23.76
CA ALA A 33 -0.90 14.33 -25.02
C ALA A 33 0.40 14.83 -25.68
N HIS A 34 1.33 15.39 -24.89
CA HIS A 34 2.64 15.80 -25.40
C HIS A 34 3.44 14.60 -25.92
N LYS A 35 3.50 13.51 -25.14
CA LYS A 35 4.22 12.26 -25.51
C LYS A 35 3.65 11.64 -26.80
N THR A 36 2.31 11.63 -26.94
CA THR A 36 1.63 11.14 -28.15
C THR A 36 1.89 12.01 -29.38
N ALA A 37 1.97 13.33 -29.22
CA ALA A 37 2.25 14.25 -30.32
C ALA A 37 3.68 14.09 -30.84
N THR A 38 4.63 13.70 -29.98
CA THR A 38 6.01 13.40 -30.38
C THR A 38 6.06 12.11 -31.20
N LYS A 39 5.55 10.99 -30.67
CA LYS A 39 5.56 9.70 -31.36
C LYS A 39 4.63 8.68 -30.71
N ILE A 40 3.93 7.88 -31.52
CA ILE A 40 3.19 6.70 -31.05
C ILE A 40 3.83 5.44 -31.64
N CYS A 41 4.29 4.55 -30.76
CA CYS A 41 4.79 3.22 -31.08
C CYS A 41 3.72 2.19 -30.72
N ASN A 42 2.76 1.99 -31.63
CA ASN A 42 1.76 0.94 -31.51
C ASN A 42 2.43 -0.43 -31.65
N VAL A 43 2.31 -1.30 -30.63
CA VAL A 43 2.97 -2.61 -30.60
C VAL A 43 2.64 -3.50 -31.80
N LEU A 44 1.48 -3.31 -32.44
CA LEU A 44 1.11 -4.03 -33.67
C LEU A 44 2.07 -3.73 -34.84
N ASN A 45 2.62 -2.51 -34.90
CA ASN A 45 3.63 -2.13 -35.90
C ASN A 45 5.01 -2.73 -35.61
N TYR A 46 5.19 -3.36 -34.45
CA TYR A 46 6.40 -4.04 -34.02
C TYR A 46 6.20 -5.56 -33.93
N GLY A 47 5.14 -6.08 -34.57
CA GLY A 47 4.89 -7.52 -34.69
C GLY A 47 4.01 -8.13 -33.61
N ALA A 48 3.39 -7.32 -32.74
CA ALA A 48 2.38 -7.84 -31.82
C ALA A 48 1.15 -8.33 -32.59
N ILE A 49 0.56 -9.41 -32.10
CA ILE A 49 -0.69 -9.97 -32.60
C ILE A 49 -1.66 -9.98 -31.42
N ALA A 50 -2.85 -9.41 -31.59
CA ALA A 50 -3.93 -9.47 -30.60
C ALA A 50 -4.51 -10.89 -30.51
N SER A 51 -3.79 -11.76 -29.79
CA SER A 51 -4.20 -13.10 -29.41
C SER A 51 -3.69 -13.40 -27.99
N LYS A 52 -4.50 -14.10 -27.18
CA LYS A 52 -4.12 -14.60 -25.84
C LYS A 52 -2.87 -15.48 -25.82
N THR A 53 -2.42 -15.99 -26.97
CA THR A 53 -1.29 -16.93 -27.05
C THR A 53 -0.04 -16.36 -27.71
N SER A 54 -0.16 -15.31 -28.53
CA SER A 54 0.98 -14.73 -29.23
C SER A 54 1.81 -13.86 -28.30
N ASP A 55 3.14 -13.99 -28.31
CA ASP A 55 4.02 -13.32 -27.34
C ASP A 55 4.15 -11.80 -27.60
N LEU A 56 3.68 -11.00 -26.65
CA LEU A 56 3.80 -9.55 -26.63
C LEU A 56 5.19 -9.06 -26.24
N GLY A 57 6.01 -9.89 -25.56
CA GLY A 57 7.29 -9.46 -24.98
C GLY A 57 8.23 -8.77 -26.00
N PRO A 58 8.60 -9.43 -27.12
CA PRO A 58 9.52 -8.83 -28.09
C PRO A 58 8.95 -7.61 -28.83
N PRO A 59 7.68 -7.59 -29.27
CA PRO A 59 7.04 -6.39 -29.82
C PRO A 59 6.99 -5.21 -28.83
N LEU A 60 6.69 -5.47 -27.56
CA LEU A 60 6.65 -4.44 -26.52
C LEU A 60 8.04 -3.84 -26.26
N ALA A 61 9.07 -4.68 -26.14
CA ALA A 61 10.45 -4.22 -26.00
C ALA A 61 10.91 -3.39 -27.22
N SER A 62 10.49 -3.78 -28.43
CA SER A 62 10.82 -3.06 -29.67
C SER A 62 10.11 -1.71 -29.76
N ALA A 63 8.82 -1.66 -29.40
CA ALA A 63 8.06 -0.42 -29.33
C ALA A 63 8.64 0.54 -28.28
N TRP A 64 9.02 0.02 -27.10
CA TRP A 64 9.73 0.79 -26.08
C TRP A 64 11.04 1.37 -26.62
N ALA A 65 11.90 0.54 -27.23
CA ALA A 65 13.17 1.02 -27.78
C ALA A 65 12.98 2.18 -28.78
N ALA A 66 11.88 2.18 -29.53
CA ALA A 66 11.56 3.21 -30.50
C ALA A 66 10.90 4.47 -29.92
N CYS A 67 10.28 4.41 -28.73
CA CYS A 67 9.54 5.52 -28.13
C CYS A 67 10.03 5.97 -26.75
N LYS A 68 11.01 5.30 -26.15
CA LYS A 68 11.51 5.59 -24.80
C LYS A 68 12.07 7.01 -24.59
N SER A 69 12.24 7.79 -25.65
CA SER A 69 12.70 9.18 -25.60
C SER A 69 11.63 10.10 -26.16
N GLY A 70 10.67 10.48 -25.32
CA GLY A 70 9.63 11.47 -25.64
C GLY A 70 8.31 10.91 -26.21
N GLY A 71 8.19 9.60 -26.45
CA GLY A 71 7.04 9.00 -27.13
C GLY A 71 6.07 8.23 -26.24
N GLN A 72 5.04 7.66 -26.86
CA GLN A 72 4.12 6.71 -26.23
C GLN A 72 4.29 5.32 -26.84
N VAL A 73 4.39 4.29 -26.00
CA VAL A 73 4.12 2.90 -26.37
C VAL A 73 2.63 2.65 -26.22
N TYR A 74 1.97 2.17 -27.29
CA TYR A 74 0.53 1.95 -27.29
C TYR A 74 0.21 0.46 -27.49
N ILE A 75 -0.55 -0.12 -26.56
CA ILE A 75 -1.10 -1.47 -26.60
C ILE A 75 -2.61 -1.31 -26.80
N PRO A 76 -3.12 -1.44 -28.04
CA PRO A 76 -4.53 -1.19 -28.34
C PRO A 76 -5.46 -2.23 -27.70
N PRO A 77 -6.79 -1.99 -27.71
CA PRO A 77 -7.77 -2.97 -27.27
C PRO A 77 -7.59 -4.32 -27.97
N GLY A 78 -7.56 -5.39 -27.18
CA GLY A 78 -7.31 -6.75 -27.63
C GLY A 78 -6.74 -7.61 -26.50
N ASP A 79 -6.67 -8.92 -26.74
CA ASP A 79 -6.02 -9.84 -25.84
C ASP A 79 -4.59 -10.13 -26.32
N TYR A 80 -3.60 -10.17 -25.42
CA TYR A 80 -2.20 -10.39 -25.77
C TYR A 80 -1.55 -11.41 -24.84
N GLY A 81 -1.01 -12.51 -25.37
CA GLY A 81 -0.19 -13.43 -24.61
C GLY A 81 1.16 -12.81 -24.24
N MET A 82 1.76 -13.24 -23.14
CA MET A 82 3.12 -12.82 -22.77
C MET A 82 3.89 -14.03 -22.25
N SER A 83 4.81 -14.53 -23.08
CA SER A 83 5.71 -15.64 -22.74
C SER A 83 7.11 -15.19 -22.37
N THR A 84 7.53 -14.01 -22.80
CA THR A 84 8.82 -13.42 -22.45
C THR A 84 8.62 -12.12 -21.68
N TRP A 85 9.34 -12.00 -20.55
CA TRP A 85 9.32 -10.81 -19.69
C TRP A 85 10.09 -9.67 -20.32
N VAL A 86 9.70 -8.43 -20.01
CA VAL A 86 10.36 -7.23 -20.53
C VAL A 86 11.05 -6.45 -19.43
N LEU A 87 12.29 -6.05 -19.70
CA LEU A 87 13.01 -5.02 -18.96
C LEU A 87 13.04 -3.76 -19.83
N LEU A 88 12.22 -2.78 -19.46
CA LEU A 88 12.04 -1.51 -20.14
C LEU A 88 12.82 -0.44 -19.37
N LYS A 89 13.99 -0.08 -19.89
CA LYS A 89 14.93 0.79 -19.16
C LYS A 89 15.26 2.08 -19.88
N SER A 90 15.76 3.05 -19.10
CA SER A 90 16.32 4.31 -19.61
C SER A 90 15.32 5.11 -20.44
N GLY A 91 14.07 5.18 -19.97
CA GLY A 91 13.05 6.02 -20.55
C GLY A 91 13.14 7.47 -20.06
N THR A 92 12.71 8.41 -20.90
CA THR A 92 12.62 9.83 -20.59
C THR A 92 11.42 10.41 -21.32
N ALA A 93 10.50 11.03 -20.57
CA ALA A 93 9.26 11.58 -21.09
C ALA A 93 8.49 10.55 -21.94
N VAL A 94 8.26 9.36 -21.38
CA VAL A 94 7.66 8.22 -22.08
C VAL A 94 6.40 7.75 -21.38
N SER A 95 5.42 7.28 -22.14
CA SER A 95 4.23 6.63 -21.58
C SER A 95 3.98 5.24 -22.18
N ILE A 96 3.30 4.39 -21.41
CA ILE A 96 2.68 3.15 -21.85
C ILE A 96 1.16 3.33 -21.72
N ASN A 97 0.46 3.39 -22.84
CA ASN A 97 -1.00 3.28 -22.85
C ASN A 97 -1.41 1.82 -23.08
N LEU A 98 -1.92 1.17 -22.03
CA LEU A 98 -2.43 -0.19 -22.02
C LEU A 98 -3.95 -0.16 -22.11
N ASP A 99 -4.50 -0.28 -23.31
CA ASP A 99 -5.95 -0.43 -23.54
C ASP A 99 -6.36 -1.88 -23.84
N GLY A 100 -5.39 -2.77 -24.04
CA GLY A 100 -5.58 -4.21 -24.13
C GLY A 100 -5.47 -4.95 -22.79
N ILE A 101 -5.57 -6.27 -22.85
CA ILE A 101 -5.38 -7.18 -21.71
C ILE A 101 -4.18 -8.08 -22.00
N ILE A 102 -3.20 -8.08 -21.09
CA ILE A 102 -2.02 -8.95 -21.16
C ILE A 102 -2.28 -10.22 -20.34
N TYR A 103 -2.13 -11.40 -20.94
CA TYR A 103 -2.28 -12.71 -20.31
C TYR A 103 -0.94 -13.40 -20.19
N ARG A 104 -0.55 -13.79 -18.97
CA ARG A 104 0.66 -14.56 -18.75
C ARG A 104 0.56 -15.93 -19.45
N THR A 105 1.47 -16.22 -20.37
CA THR A 105 1.69 -17.56 -20.92
C THR A 105 3.05 -18.13 -20.51
N GLY A 106 4.02 -17.28 -20.17
CA GLY A 106 5.37 -17.66 -19.76
C GLY A 106 5.44 -18.14 -18.31
N THR A 107 6.48 -18.92 -17.99
CA THR A 107 6.66 -19.54 -16.67
C THR A 107 7.96 -19.16 -15.98
N ALA A 108 8.79 -18.33 -16.62
CA ALA A 108 10.06 -17.89 -16.05
C ALA A 108 9.84 -17.13 -14.73
N ALA A 109 10.79 -17.25 -13.81
CA ALA A 109 10.83 -16.42 -12.61
C ALA A 109 11.13 -14.95 -12.98
N GLY A 110 11.01 -14.05 -11.99
CA GLY A 110 11.32 -12.62 -12.16
C GLY A 110 10.07 -11.75 -12.13
N THR A 111 10.00 -10.76 -13.01
CA THR A 111 8.90 -9.79 -13.13
C THR A 111 8.49 -9.70 -14.59
N MET A 112 7.18 -9.78 -14.88
CA MET A 112 6.65 -9.76 -16.25
C MET A 112 6.96 -8.43 -16.95
N ILE A 113 6.67 -7.31 -16.30
CA ILE A 113 6.94 -5.94 -16.78
C ILE A 113 7.79 -5.23 -15.74
N PHE A 114 9.05 -4.97 -16.10
CA PHE A 114 9.99 -4.27 -15.24
C PHE A 114 10.40 -2.94 -15.88
N ILE A 115 10.03 -1.82 -15.26
CA ILE A 115 10.47 -0.47 -15.64
C ILE A 115 11.66 -0.07 -14.77
N GLU A 116 12.77 0.35 -15.38
CA GLU A 116 14.02 0.61 -14.68
C GLU A 116 14.70 1.91 -15.13
N HIS A 117 15.29 2.68 -14.20
CA HIS A 117 16.10 3.88 -14.47
C HIS A 117 15.41 4.85 -15.46
N THR A 118 14.19 5.26 -15.14
CA THR A 118 13.31 6.01 -16.06
C THR A 118 12.81 7.29 -15.40
N THR A 119 12.68 8.37 -16.16
CA THR A 119 12.15 9.65 -15.67
C THR A 119 11.01 10.18 -16.53
N ASP A 120 10.05 10.87 -15.92
CA ASP A 120 8.85 11.39 -16.58
C ASP A 120 8.06 10.26 -17.28
N PHE A 121 7.58 9.33 -16.45
CA PHE A 121 6.95 8.08 -16.88
C PHE A 121 5.46 8.04 -16.58
N GLU A 122 4.68 7.41 -17.44
CA GLU A 122 3.25 7.22 -17.18
C GLU A 122 2.78 5.88 -17.74
N MET A 123 2.21 5.02 -16.91
CA MET A 123 1.53 3.80 -17.33
C MET A 123 0.04 3.90 -17.01
N TYR A 124 -0.80 3.84 -18.03
CA TYR A 124 -2.23 4.08 -17.86
C TYR A 124 -3.07 3.29 -18.86
N SER A 125 -4.38 3.22 -18.62
CA SER A 125 -5.37 2.86 -19.64
C SER A 125 -6.23 4.08 -19.97
N SER A 126 -6.39 4.41 -21.25
CA SER A 126 -7.28 5.49 -21.68
C SER A 126 -8.77 5.14 -21.50
N THR A 127 -9.07 3.86 -21.30
CA THR A 127 -10.42 3.30 -21.19
C THR A 127 -10.78 2.82 -19.79
N SER A 128 -9.85 2.92 -18.83
CA SER A 128 -9.90 2.29 -17.49
C SER A 128 -10.21 0.79 -17.51
N LYS A 129 -9.88 0.10 -18.62
CA LYS A 129 -10.13 -1.33 -18.85
C LYS A 129 -8.87 -2.12 -19.14
N GLY A 130 -7.73 -1.45 -19.27
CA GLY A 130 -6.43 -2.09 -19.39
C GLY A 130 -6.14 -2.99 -18.20
N ALA A 131 -5.61 -4.18 -18.46
CA ALA A 131 -5.35 -5.14 -17.39
C ALA A 131 -4.17 -6.07 -17.69
N VAL A 132 -3.57 -6.59 -16.62
CA VAL A 132 -2.65 -7.72 -16.67
C VAL A 132 -3.23 -8.89 -15.88
N GLN A 133 -3.54 -9.98 -16.59
CA GLN A 133 -3.97 -11.26 -16.05
C GLN A 133 -2.75 -12.18 -15.86
N GLY A 134 -2.30 -12.30 -14.61
CA GLY A 134 -1.11 -13.06 -14.23
C GLY A 134 -1.31 -14.58 -14.18
N TYR A 135 -2.54 -15.08 -14.13
CA TYR A 135 -2.84 -16.53 -14.01
C TYR A 135 -2.00 -17.22 -12.93
N GLY A 136 -1.91 -16.58 -11.76
CA GLY A 136 -1.22 -17.04 -10.57
C GLY A 136 -1.75 -18.36 -10.05
N TYR A 137 -3.06 -18.59 -10.14
CA TYR A 137 -3.70 -19.85 -9.73
C TYR A 137 -3.05 -21.11 -10.33
N VAL A 138 -2.37 -21.01 -11.49
CA VAL A 138 -1.63 -22.11 -12.11
C VAL A 138 -0.45 -22.55 -11.24
N PHE A 139 0.24 -21.60 -10.61
CA PHE A 139 1.32 -21.85 -9.66
C PHE A 139 0.77 -22.22 -8.28
N HIS A 140 -0.23 -21.48 -7.79
CA HIS A 140 -0.75 -21.66 -6.42
C HIS A 140 -1.41 -23.03 -6.22
N LYS A 141 -2.16 -23.54 -7.21
CA LYS A 141 -2.73 -24.90 -7.16
C LYS A 141 -1.67 -26.01 -7.12
N ALA A 142 -0.42 -25.69 -7.48
CA ALA A 142 0.74 -26.56 -7.40
C ALA A 142 1.60 -26.30 -6.14
N GLY A 143 1.15 -25.43 -5.23
CA GLY A 143 1.88 -25.05 -4.01
C GLY A 143 3.15 -24.25 -4.30
N ALA A 144 3.18 -23.47 -5.38
CA ALA A 144 4.33 -22.70 -5.81
C ALA A 144 3.96 -21.23 -6.08
N TYR A 145 4.98 -20.38 -6.12
CA TYR A 145 4.91 -19.00 -6.60
C TYR A 145 5.61 -18.87 -7.95
N GLY A 146 5.23 -17.86 -8.72
CA GLY A 146 5.79 -17.59 -10.05
C GLY A 146 6.40 -16.18 -10.17
N PRO A 147 6.35 -15.56 -11.36
CA PRO A 147 6.81 -14.19 -11.54
C PRO A 147 5.89 -13.17 -10.85
N ARG A 148 6.43 -11.97 -10.61
CA ARG A 148 5.67 -10.77 -10.21
C ARG A 148 5.10 -10.11 -11.47
N ILE A 149 4.04 -9.33 -11.35
CA ILE A 149 3.47 -8.63 -12.51
C ILE A 149 4.27 -7.37 -12.86
N LEU A 150 4.29 -6.38 -11.98
CA LEU A 150 4.85 -5.05 -12.26
C LEU A 150 5.89 -4.67 -11.21
N ARG A 151 7.03 -4.15 -11.66
CA ARG A 151 8.03 -3.50 -10.80
C ARG A 151 8.52 -2.22 -11.46
N LEU A 152 8.57 -1.15 -10.68
CA LEU A 152 9.32 0.06 -10.99
C LEU A 152 10.57 0.07 -10.12
N TYR A 153 11.74 0.32 -10.70
CA TYR A 153 12.99 0.52 -9.97
C TYR A 153 13.68 1.79 -10.44
N ASP A 154 14.00 2.69 -9.49
CA ASP A 154 14.67 3.96 -9.79
C ASP A 154 13.92 4.75 -10.88
N VAL A 155 12.61 4.91 -10.68
CA VAL A 155 11.72 5.67 -11.55
C VAL A 155 11.35 6.98 -10.87
N THR A 156 11.49 8.10 -11.57
CA THR A 156 11.26 9.45 -11.02
C THR A 156 10.23 10.22 -11.83
N ASN A 157 9.38 11.01 -11.17
CA ASN A 157 8.29 11.78 -11.78
C ASN A 157 7.38 10.86 -12.60
N PHE A 158 6.56 10.07 -11.91
CA PHE A 158 5.79 9.03 -12.59
C PHE A 158 4.37 8.89 -12.10
N SER A 159 3.52 8.30 -12.94
CA SER A 159 2.22 7.80 -12.52
C SER A 159 1.90 6.41 -13.05
N VAL A 160 1.12 5.64 -12.27
CA VAL A 160 0.53 4.37 -12.70
C VAL A 160 -0.95 4.38 -12.31
N HIS A 161 -1.86 4.30 -13.27
CA HIS A 161 -3.28 4.47 -12.98
C HIS A 161 -4.26 3.87 -13.99
N ASP A 162 -5.53 3.83 -13.61
CA ASP A 162 -6.66 3.42 -14.45
C ASP A 162 -6.55 2.00 -14.99
N LEU A 163 -5.96 1.07 -14.23
CA LEU A 163 -5.75 -0.30 -14.72
C LEU A 163 -5.91 -1.35 -13.62
N ALA A 164 -6.09 -2.61 -14.05
CA ALA A 164 -6.22 -3.76 -13.17
C ALA A 164 -4.98 -4.68 -13.20
N LEU A 165 -4.52 -5.11 -12.03
CA LEU A 165 -3.52 -6.17 -11.90
C LEU A 165 -4.16 -7.38 -11.23
N VAL A 166 -4.23 -8.51 -11.93
CA VAL A 166 -5.09 -9.63 -11.54
C VAL A 166 -4.29 -10.91 -11.47
N ASP A 167 -4.49 -11.66 -10.39
CA ASP A 167 -4.01 -13.02 -10.18
C ASP A 167 -2.51 -13.13 -10.39
N SER A 168 -1.73 -12.31 -9.68
CA SER A 168 -0.27 -12.40 -9.76
C SER A 168 0.20 -13.76 -9.22
N PRO A 169 1.15 -14.45 -9.90
CA PRO A 169 1.80 -15.62 -9.34
C PRO A 169 2.64 -15.34 -8.07
N ALA A 170 2.97 -14.07 -7.79
CA ALA A 170 3.62 -13.59 -6.58
C ALA A 170 3.10 -12.15 -6.29
N PHE A 171 3.99 -11.16 -6.18
CA PHE A 171 3.60 -9.76 -5.93
C PHE A 171 2.98 -9.10 -7.17
N HIS A 172 2.00 -8.23 -6.97
CA HIS A 172 1.31 -7.52 -8.06
C HIS A 172 2.11 -6.30 -8.50
N PHE A 173 2.44 -5.40 -7.57
CA PHE A 173 3.13 -4.14 -7.88
C PHE A 173 4.18 -3.76 -6.81
N SER A 174 5.44 -3.64 -7.21
CA SER A 174 6.51 -3.13 -6.36
C SER A 174 7.05 -1.78 -6.88
N ILE A 175 7.19 -0.82 -5.98
CA ILE A 175 7.72 0.53 -6.22
C ILE A 175 9.03 0.66 -5.45
N ASP A 176 10.13 0.40 -6.15
CA ASP A 176 11.46 0.23 -5.59
C ASP A 176 12.32 1.47 -5.83
N THR A 177 12.75 2.15 -4.76
CA THR A 177 13.71 3.26 -4.83
C THR A 177 13.28 4.34 -5.84
N CYS A 178 11.98 4.61 -5.93
CA CYS A 178 11.39 5.58 -6.85
C CYS A 178 11.19 6.93 -6.16
N SER A 179 10.87 7.97 -6.95
CA SER A 179 10.51 9.28 -6.40
C SER A 179 9.48 10.07 -7.21
N ASN A 180 8.76 10.97 -6.52
CA ASN A 180 7.76 11.87 -7.11
C ASN A 180 6.67 11.10 -7.89
N GLY A 181 6.13 10.06 -7.26
CA GLY A 181 5.21 9.10 -7.87
C GLY A 181 3.76 9.30 -7.45
N GLU A 182 2.82 9.09 -8.36
CA GLU A 182 1.38 9.08 -8.08
C GLU A 182 0.74 7.78 -8.60
N VAL A 183 0.08 7.02 -7.73
CA VAL A 183 -0.56 5.74 -8.08
C VAL A 183 -2.03 5.80 -7.70
N TYR A 184 -2.93 5.62 -8.67
CA TYR A 184 -4.35 5.80 -8.40
C TYR A 184 -5.30 5.11 -9.36
N ASN A 185 -6.59 5.04 -9.00
CA ASN A 185 -7.62 4.40 -9.82
C ASN A 185 -7.19 2.98 -10.25
N MET A 186 -6.73 2.19 -9.27
CA MET A 186 -6.28 0.83 -9.52
C MET A 186 -7.16 -0.17 -8.78
N ILE A 187 -7.30 -1.34 -9.37
CA ILE A 187 -7.85 -2.52 -8.71
C ILE A 187 -6.89 -3.69 -8.83
N ILE A 188 -6.56 -4.28 -7.69
CA ILE A 188 -5.67 -5.42 -7.58
C ILE A 188 -6.46 -6.59 -7.00
N ARG A 189 -6.46 -7.74 -7.68
CA ARG A 189 -7.15 -8.96 -7.20
C ARG A 189 -6.27 -10.19 -7.34
N GLY A 190 -5.74 -10.67 -6.23
CA GLY A 190 -4.98 -11.91 -6.11
C GLY A 190 -5.73 -13.03 -5.40
N GLY A 191 -5.07 -14.19 -5.31
CA GLY A 191 -5.56 -15.34 -4.54
C GLY A 191 -5.54 -15.10 -3.03
N ASN A 192 -6.32 -15.90 -2.32
CA ASN A 192 -6.49 -15.84 -0.87
C ASN A 192 -5.39 -16.62 -0.12
N GLU A 193 -4.12 -16.26 -0.36
CA GLU A 193 -2.95 -16.76 0.37
C GLU A 193 -1.87 -15.67 0.52
N GLY A 194 -0.89 -15.91 1.42
CA GLY A 194 0.25 -15.03 1.63
C GLY A 194 1.20 -15.01 0.43
N GLY A 195 2.13 -14.04 0.37
CA GLY A 195 3.09 -13.85 -0.73
C GLY A 195 2.50 -13.30 -2.03
N LEU A 196 1.24 -12.84 -1.99
CA LEU A 196 0.49 -12.26 -3.11
C LEU A 196 0.26 -10.76 -2.93
N ASP A 197 1.29 -10.07 -2.47
CA ASP A 197 1.35 -8.67 -2.08
C ASP A 197 0.71 -7.78 -3.16
N GLY A 198 -0.10 -6.81 -2.73
CA GLY A 198 -0.76 -5.84 -3.59
C GLY A 198 0.23 -4.79 -4.07
N ILE A 199 0.42 -3.75 -3.25
CA ILE A 199 1.42 -2.70 -3.49
C ILE A 199 2.45 -2.71 -2.36
N ASP A 200 3.72 -2.94 -2.72
CA ASP A 200 4.86 -2.65 -1.85
C ASP A 200 5.58 -1.40 -2.32
N VAL A 201 5.91 -0.49 -1.40
CA VAL A 201 6.62 0.75 -1.71
C VAL A 201 7.78 1.01 -0.76
N TRP A 202 8.98 1.25 -1.30
CA TRP A 202 10.11 1.82 -0.56
C TRP A 202 10.73 2.92 -1.38
N SER A 203 10.35 4.16 -1.10
CA SER A 203 10.52 5.28 -2.02
C SER A 203 10.37 6.63 -1.31
N THR A 204 10.61 7.72 -2.04
CA THR A 204 10.48 9.08 -1.50
C THR A 204 9.46 9.91 -2.26
N ASN A 205 8.60 10.65 -1.57
CA ASN A 205 7.60 11.54 -2.18
C ASN A 205 6.63 10.78 -3.11
N ILE A 206 5.84 9.86 -2.53
CA ILE A 206 4.89 9.02 -3.25
C ILE A 206 3.47 9.26 -2.71
N HIS A 207 2.53 9.45 -3.62
CA HIS A 207 1.09 9.49 -3.33
C HIS A 207 0.42 8.25 -3.89
N ILE A 208 -0.23 7.45 -3.05
CA ILE A 208 -1.01 6.29 -3.47
C ILE A 208 -2.44 6.53 -3.00
N HIS A 209 -3.39 6.62 -3.92
CA HIS A 209 -4.77 6.87 -3.53
C HIS A 209 -5.79 6.19 -4.42
N ASP A 210 -7.00 5.95 -3.94
CA ASP A 210 -8.08 5.37 -4.74
C ASP A 210 -7.69 4.00 -5.31
N VAL A 211 -7.32 3.07 -4.42
CA VAL A 211 -6.89 1.70 -4.75
C VAL A 211 -7.72 0.67 -3.99
N GLU A 212 -8.24 -0.33 -4.70
CA GLU A 212 -8.84 -1.53 -4.10
C GLU A 212 -7.86 -2.71 -4.22
N VAL A 213 -7.65 -3.44 -3.12
CA VAL A 213 -6.83 -4.66 -3.08
C VAL A 213 -7.60 -5.82 -2.45
N THR A 214 -7.62 -6.96 -3.15
CA THR A 214 -8.04 -8.26 -2.64
C THR A 214 -6.89 -9.25 -2.76
N ASN A 215 -6.52 -9.92 -1.67
CA ASN A 215 -5.48 -10.97 -1.60
C ASN A 215 -5.49 -11.60 -0.19
N LYS A 216 -4.37 -12.17 0.29
CA LYS A 216 -4.21 -12.49 1.73
C LYS A 216 -2.84 -12.13 2.30
N ASP A 217 -2.20 -11.15 1.66
CA ASP A 217 -0.96 -10.52 2.11
C ASP A 217 -1.09 -8.99 2.01
N GLU A 218 0.01 -8.26 1.86
CA GLU A 218 0.05 -6.80 1.85
C GLU A 218 -1.05 -6.15 0.98
N CYS A 219 -1.80 -5.22 1.57
CA CYS A 219 -2.71 -4.34 0.82
C CYS A 219 -1.90 -3.24 0.12
N VAL A 220 -1.61 -2.16 0.83
CA VAL A 220 -0.60 -1.16 0.48
C VAL A 220 0.39 -1.09 1.65
N THR A 221 1.65 -1.45 1.41
CA THR A 221 2.65 -1.62 2.47
C THR A 221 3.92 -0.84 2.20
N VAL A 222 4.34 -0.07 3.20
CA VAL A 222 5.60 0.69 3.17
C VAL A 222 6.75 -0.19 3.67
N LYS A 223 7.83 -0.27 2.91
CA LYS A 223 9.09 -0.92 3.28
C LYS A 223 10.18 0.16 3.50
N SER A 224 11.35 -0.25 3.99
CA SER A 224 12.48 0.64 4.24
C SER A 224 13.51 0.58 3.10
N PRO A 225 14.16 1.70 2.73
CA PRO A 225 13.95 3.07 3.23
C PRO A 225 12.76 3.76 2.57
N SER A 226 12.10 4.66 3.32
CA SER A 226 10.95 5.43 2.79
C SER A 226 10.83 6.81 3.42
N LYS A 227 10.40 7.80 2.65
CA LYS A 227 10.18 9.14 3.17
C LYS A 227 9.06 9.89 2.44
N ASN A 228 8.24 10.67 3.16
CA ASN A 228 7.21 11.51 2.55
C ASN A 228 6.25 10.68 1.67
N ILE A 229 5.55 9.72 2.27
CA ILE A 229 4.57 8.88 1.56
C ILE A 229 3.18 9.18 2.12
N LEU A 230 2.25 9.54 1.22
CA LEU A 230 0.84 9.72 1.52
C LEU A 230 0.03 8.59 0.87
N ILE A 231 -0.72 7.86 1.68
CA ILE A 231 -1.57 6.75 1.25
C ILE A 231 -3.00 7.05 1.69
N GLU A 232 -3.94 7.19 0.75
CA GLU A 232 -5.32 7.52 1.15
C GLU A 232 -6.43 6.94 0.27
N ASN A 233 -7.65 6.83 0.80
CA ASN A 233 -8.78 6.22 0.08
C ASN A 233 -8.42 4.81 -0.42
N VAL A 234 -8.03 3.93 0.50
CA VAL A 234 -7.65 2.54 0.21
C VAL A 234 -8.75 1.60 0.68
N PHE A 235 -9.16 0.70 -0.21
CA PHE A 235 -10.10 -0.37 0.11
C PHE A 235 -9.40 -1.73 0.11
N CYS A 236 -9.05 -2.22 1.30
CA CYS A 236 -8.55 -3.57 1.51
C CYS A 236 -9.74 -4.54 1.62
N ASN A 237 -10.22 -5.03 0.48
CA ASN A 237 -11.41 -5.86 0.34
C ASN A 237 -11.03 -7.35 0.39
N TRP A 238 -10.98 -7.91 1.60
CA TRP A 238 -10.43 -9.25 1.87
C TRP A 238 -8.96 -9.32 1.48
N SER A 239 -8.08 -8.80 2.34
CA SER A 239 -6.64 -8.69 2.12
C SER A 239 -5.86 -9.26 3.33
N GLY A 240 -4.54 -9.18 3.33
CA GLY A 240 -3.78 -9.15 4.58
C GLY A 240 -4.01 -7.83 5.33
N GLY A 241 -4.18 -6.73 4.61
CA GLY A 241 -4.31 -5.38 5.16
C GLY A 241 -3.05 -4.56 4.97
N CYS A 242 -3.11 -3.26 5.25
CA CYS A 242 -1.95 -2.37 5.14
C CYS A 242 -0.89 -2.71 6.19
N ALA A 243 0.37 -2.38 5.90
CA ALA A 243 1.45 -2.57 6.85
C ALA A 243 2.62 -1.59 6.67
N ILE A 244 3.52 -1.59 7.66
CA ILE A 244 4.89 -1.10 7.52
C ILE A 244 5.85 -2.24 7.90
N GLY A 245 6.77 -2.57 6.99
CA GLY A 245 7.79 -3.61 7.19
C GLY A 245 7.58 -4.88 6.36
N SER A 246 8.32 -5.96 6.59
CA SER A 246 9.18 -6.19 7.76
C SER A 246 10.34 -5.21 7.86
N LEU A 247 10.55 -4.66 9.05
CA LEU A 247 11.65 -3.76 9.39
C LEU A 247 12.74 -4.53 10.12
N ALA A 248 14.00 -4.19 9.87
CA ALA A 248 15.14 -4.90 10.45
C ALA A 248 16.38 -3.98 10.53
N ALA A 249 17.52 -4.41 9.98
CA ALA A 249 18.78 -3.69 10.08
C ALA A 249 18.76 -2.37 9.29
N GLY A 250 19.19 -1.28 9.94
CA GLY A 250 19.36 0.02 9.27
C GLY A 250 18.05 0.65 8.79
N THR A 251 16.92 0.37 9.47
CA THR A 251 15.62 0.94 9.11
C THR A 251 15.69 2.47 9.07
N ASP A 252 15.26 3.07 7.98
CA ASP A 252 15.13 4.51 7.83
C ASP A 252 13.79 4.85 7.17
N ILE A 253 12.78 5.12 7.99
CA ILE A 253 11.46 5.52 7.52
C ILE A 253 11.01 6.77 8.28
N SER A 254 10.62 7.81 7.54
CA SER A 254 9.97 8.97 8.17
C SER A 254 8.88 9.63 7.33
N ASP A 255 7.99 10.36 8.00
CA ASP A 255 7.02 11.24 7.37
C ASP A 255 6.05 10.44 6.47
N ILE A 256 5.28 9.55 7.10
CA ILE A 256 4.32 8.65 6.45
C ILE A 256 2.91 8.96 6.94
N GLU A 257 1.95 9.05 6.02
CA GLU A 257 0.53 9.20 6.34
C GLU A 257 -0.29 8.12 5.65
N TYR A 258 -1.16 7.46 6.42
CA TYR A 258 -2.30 6.71 5.90
C TYR A 258 -3.59 7.39 6.35
N ASN A 259 -4.46 7.71 5.41
CA ASN A 259 -5.72 8.41 5.67
C ASN A 259 -6.89 7.74 4.94
N HIS A 260 -8.07 7.60 5.54
CA HIS A 260 -9.24 7.00 4.88
C HIS A 260 -8.96 5.58 4.34
N VAL A 261 -8.64 4.65 5.25
CA VAL A 261 -8.41 3.25 4.92
C VAL A 261 -9.59 2.41 5.38
N TYR A 262 -10.25 1.75 4.44
CA TYR A 262 -11.34 0.81 4.69
C TYR A 262 -10.83 -0.62 4.57
N THR A 263 -11.05 -1.45 5.58
CA THR A 263 -10.53 -2.83 5.60
C THR A 263 -11.57 -3.82 6.08
N GLN A 264 -11.78 -4.90 5.32
CA GLN A 264 -12.74 -5.93 5.67
C GLN A 264 -12.15 -7.34 5.49
N ASN A 265 -12.52 -8.30 6.36
CA ASN A 265 -12.07 -9.70 6.34
C ASN A 265 -10.55 -9.87 6.16
N SER A 266 -9.77 -8.93 6.69
CA SER A 266 -8.32 -8.89 6.54
C SER A 266 -7.58 -9.42 7.78
N ASN A 267 -6.28 -9.69 7.63
CA ASN A 267 -5.47 -10.14 8.76
C ASN A 267 -5.35 -9.02 9.80
N GLN A 268 -5.18 -7.77 9.34
CA GLN A 268 -5.16 -6.57 10.17
C GLN A 268 -5.82 -5.40 9.45
N MET A 269 -6.20 -4.36 10.18
CA MET A 269 -6.39 -3.03 9.58
C MET A 269 -5.04 -2.35 9.30
N LEU A 270 -4.08 -2.48 10.22
CA LEU A 270 -2.70 -2.06 10.01
C LEU A 270 -1.74 -2.85 10.91
N MET A 271 -0.60 -3.27 10.35
CA MET A 271 0.48 -3.87 11.12
C MET A 271 1.82 -3.16 10.90
N ILE A 272 2.56 -2.90 11.97
CA ILE A 272 3.98 -2.51 11.92
C ILE A 272 4.78 -3.70 12.44
N LYS A 273 5.59 -4.32 11.58
CA LYS A 273 6.27 -5.59 11.87
C LYS A 273 7.79 -5.47 11.84
N SER A 274 8.46 -5.92 12.90
CA SER A 274 9.92 -6.07 12.96
C SER A 274 10.32 -7.23 13.89
N ASN A 275 11.59 -7.64 13.85
CA ASN A 275 12.15 -8.59 14.80
C ASN A 275 13.67 -8.35 14.94
N GLY A 276 14.06 -7.63 15.99
CA GLY A 276 15.43 -7.14 16.16
C GLY A 276 15.78 -5.99 15.22
N GLY A 277 17.02 -5.94 14.74
CA GLY A 277 17.49 -4.88 13.84
C GLY A 277 17.81 -3.54 14.55
N SER A 278 17.79 -2.45 13.78
CA SER A 278 18.21 -1.11 14.20
C SER A 278 17.59 -0.02 13.32
N GLY A 279 17.89 1.25 13.60
CA GLY A 279 17.36 2.38 12.84
C GLY A 279 16.03 2.90 13.40
N THR A 280 15.26 3.64 12.61
CA THR A 280 14.05 4.34 13.08
C THR A 280 12.88 4.33 12.10
N LEU A 281 11.67 4.20 12.65
CA LEU A 281 10.39 4.60 12.04
C LEU A 281 9.85 5.80 12.84
N LYS A 282 9.71 6.97 12.20
CA LYS A 282 9.28 8.19 12.91
C LYS A 282 8.36 9.11 12.12
N ASN A 283 7.60 9.94 12.81
CA ASN A 283 6.68 10.91 12.20
C ASN A 283 5.65 10.20 11.30
N VAL A 284 4.77 9.42 11.92
CA VAL A 284 3.79 8.62 11.19
C VAL A 284 2.39 8.93 11.69
N ILE A 285 1.42 9.07 10.78
CA ILE A 285 0.01 9.24 11.11
C ILE A 285 -0.82 8.16 10.41
N PHE A 286 -1.66 7.48 11.18
CA PHE A 286 -2.70 6.57 10.70
C PHE A 286 -4.05 7.11 11.14
N GLN A 287 -4.79 7.72 10.23
CA GLN A 287 -6.03 8.43 10.54
C GLN A 287 -7.21 7.98 9.68
N ASN A 288 -8.42 8.08 10.25
CA ASN A 288 -9.67 7.74 9.57
C ASN A 288 -9.70 6.31 9.05
N PHE A 289 -9.48 5.34 9.94
CA PHE A 289 -9.57 3.92 9.62
C PHE A 289 -10.95 3.38 9.96
N MET A 290 -11.54 2.61 9.04
CA MET A 290 -12.78 1.87 9.25
C MET A 290 -12.57 0.40 8.89
N GLY A 291 -13.10 -0.52 9.69
CA GLY A 291 -13.06 -1.92 9.29
C GLY A 291 -13.90 -2.87 10.12
N HIS A 292 -14.20 -4.05 9.56
CA HIS A 292 -14.92 -5.10 10.25
C HIS A 292 -14.39 -6.47 9.85
N SER A 293 -14.68 -7.48 10.68
CA SER A 293 -14.33 -8.88 10.43
C SER A 293 -12.83 -9.13 10.24
N ASN A 294 -12.00 -8.19 10.67
CA ASN A 294 -10.54 -8.32 10.66
C ASN A 294 -10.07 -9.13 11.86
N ALA A 295 -8.93 -9.82 11.74
CA ALA A 295 -8.36 -10.52 12.89
C ALA A 295 -7.70 -9.53 13.88
N HIS A 296 -6.98 -8.53 13.38
CA HIS A 296 -6.34 -7.48 14.14
C HIS A 296 -6.82 -6.09 13.69
N ALA A 297 -6.66 -5.07 14.54
CA ALA A 297 -6.86 -3.67 14.17
C ALA A 297 -5.51 -2.93 14.15
N ILE A 298 -5.12 -2.27 15.26
CA ILE A 298 -3.79 -1.68 15.44
C ILE A 298 -2.84 -2.76 15.97
N ASP A 299 -1.84 -3.14 15.18
CA ASP A 299 -0.83 -4.13 15.58
C ASP A 299 0.60 -3.66 15.32
N LEU A 300 1.29 -3.17 16.35
CA LEU A 300 2.74 -2.99 16.31
C LEU A 300 3.37 -4.19 17.02
N ASP A 301 4.06 -5.03 16.24
CA ASP A 301 4.76 -6.23 16.73
C ASP A 301 6.24 -6.17 16.37
N SER A 302 7.06 -5.82 17.37
CA SER A 302 8.52 -5.75 17.22
C SER A 302 9.25 -7.07 17.47
N ALA A 303 8.51 -8.17 17.63
CA ALA A 303 9.03 -9.52 17.76
C ALA A 303 8.27 -10.47 16.81
N TRP A 304 7.99 -9.99 15.60
CA TRP A 304 7.12 -10.65 14.64
C TRP A 304 7.65 -12.04 14.29
N SER A 305 6.91 -13.07 14.71
CA SER A 305 7.37 -14.46 14.67
C SER A 305 7.54 -15.05 13.26
N SER A 306 6.90 -14.45 12.24
CA SER A 306 7.00 -14.90 10.85
C SER A 306 8.26 -14.39 10.14
N MET A 307 9.10 -13.59 10.81
CA MET A 307 10.44 -13.26 10.33
C MET A 307 11.50 -13.76 11.30
N SER A 308 12.66 -14.12 10.75
CA SER A 308 13.83 -14.43 11.56
C SER A 308 14.30 -13.18 12.32
N THR A 309 14.75 -13.37 13.56
CA THR A 309 15.36 -12.29 14.34
C THR A 309 16.63 -11.80 13.66
N VAL A 310 16.70 -10.49 13.45
CA VAL A 310 17.87 -9.81 12.90
C VAL A 310 18.69 -9.20 14.04
N ALA A 311 20.02 -9.31 13.97
CA ALA A 311 20.90 -8.78 15.01
C ALA A 311 20.68 -7.28 15.25
N GLY A 312 20.58 -6.89 16.52
CA GLY A 312 20.39 -5.51 16.96
C GLY A 312 19.36 -5.40 18.09
N ASN A 313 19.30 -4.22 18.72
CA ASN A 313 18.45 -3.98 19.89
C ASN A 313 16.98 -3.77 19.56
N GLY A 314 16.62 -3.70 18.27
CA GLY A 314 15.29 -3.35 17.80
C GLY A 314 15.27 -2.03 17.03
N VAL A 315 14.28 -1.88 16.16
CA VAL A 315 13.96 -0.61 15.50
C VAL A 315 13.41 0.39 16.52
N GLY A 316 13.86 1.64 16.45
CA GLY A 316 13.29 2.73 17.25
C GLY A 316 12.01 3.27 16.63
N TYR A 317 10.96 3.41 17.43
CA TYR A 317 9.67 3.94 16.99
C TYR A 317 9.36 5.23 17.73
N SER A 318 9.15 6.33 17.00
CA SER A 318 8.83 7.60 17.65
C SER A 318 7.85 8.49 16.89
N ASN A 319 7.06 9.27 17.63
CA ASN A 319 6.10 10.20 17.04
C ASN A 319 5.15 9.51 16.03
N ILE A 320 4.37 8.55 16.54
CA ILE A 320 3.40 7.78 15.76
C ILE A 320 2.00 8.04 16.32
N THR A 321 1.08 8.47 15.48
CA THR A 321 -0.30 8.78 15.85
C THR A 321 -1.26 7.81 15.18
N PHE A 322 -2.16 7.24 15.98
CA PHE A 322 -3.35 6.52 15.54
C PHE A 322 -4.56 7.33 15.97
N ASP A 323 -5.34 7.83 15.01
CA ASP A 323 -6.52 8.65 15.29
C ASP A 323 -7.74 8.23 14.48
N SER A 324 -8.92 8.31 15.10
CA SER A 324 -10.21 8.11 14.42
C SER A 324 -10.38 6.72 13.80
N TRP A 325 -10.19 5.68 14.63
CA TRP A 325 -10.33 4.27 14.27
C TRP A 325 -11.71 3.75 14.68
N HIS A 326 -12.48 3.18 13.74
CA HIS A 326 -13.85 2.70 13.99
C HIS A 326 -14.09 1.30 13.42
N GLY A 327 -14.99 0.57 14.07
CA GLY A 327 -15.49 -0.71 13.56
C GLY A 327 -15.24 -1.87 14.51
N THR A 328 -14.99 -3.04 13.95
CA THR A 328 -14.92 -4.29 14.72
C THR A 328 -13.76 -5.20 14.32
N VAL A 329 -13.37 -6.06 15.25
CA VAL A 329 -12.53 -7.23 14.98
C VAL A 329 -13.32 -8.50 15.32
N THR A 330 -12.95 -9.62 14.69
CA THR A 330 -13.63 -10.91 14.87
C THR A 330 -13.68 -11.36 16.33
N ASN A 331 -12.58 -11.26 17.08
CA ASN A 331 -12.53 -11.62 18.49
C ASN A 331 -11.51 -10.76 19.26
N GLY A 332 -11.98 -9.64 19.82
CA GLY A 332 -11.16 -8.67 20.53
C GLY A 332 -10.61 -9.13 21.89
N ALA A 333 -11.10 -10.25 22.42
CA ALA A 333 -10.56 -10.86 23.63
C ALA A 333 -9.34 -11.76 23.33
N ASN A 334 -9.30 -12.38 22.14
CA ASN A 334 -8.19 -13.19 21.67
C ASN A 334 -7.13 -12.34 20.95
N LYS A 335 -7.57 -11.45 20.05
CA LYS A 335 -6.74 -10.54 19.26
C LYS A 335 -7.10 -9.09 19.62
N PRO A 336 -6.34 -8.45 20.53
CA PRO A 336 -6.63 -7.10 21.01
C PRO A 336 -6.73 -6.10 19.85
N PRO A 337 -7.78 -5.27 19.76
CA PRO A 337 -7.84 -4.20 18.76
C PRO A 337 -6.73 -3.15 18.89
N VAL A 338 -6.11 -3.06 20.08
CA VAL A 338 -4.91 -2.26 20.31
C VAL A 338 -3.82 -3.20 20.84
N GLN A 339 -2.82 -3.44 20.00
CA GLN A 339 -1.60 -4.16 20.36
C GLN A 339 -0.38 -3.31 20.00
N VAL A 340 0.41 -2.93 21.00
CA VAL A 340 1.63 -2.11 20.81
C VAL A 340 2.79 -2.73 21.58
N PHE A 341 3.54 -3.59 20.92
CA PHE A 341 4.67 -4.32 21.46
C PHE A 341 5.98 -3.79 20.89
N CYS A 342 6.67 -3.00 21.70
CA CYS A 342 7.93 -2.36 21.33
C CYS A 342 9.14 -3.13 21.86
N PRO A 343 10.33 -2.94 21.27
CA PRO A 343 11.55 -3.57 21.74
C PRO A 343 11.88 -3.13 23.18
N ALA A 344 12.25 -4.07 24.04
CA ALA A 344 12.58 -3.75 25.43
C ALA A 344 13.83 -2.87 25.56
N ALA A 345 14.81 -3.08 24.68
CA ALA A 345 16.07 -2.33 24.67
C ALA A 345 15.93 -0.95 24.00
N VAL A 346 14.88 -0.73 23.19
CA VAL A 346 14.58 0.54 22.52
C VAL A 346 13.07 0.82 22.61
N PRO A 347 12.55 1.22 23.78
CA PRO A 347 11.12 1.48 23.97
C PRO A 347 10.57 2.53 22.98
N CYS A 348 9.32 2.36 22.53
CA CYS A 348 8.65 3.35 21.68
C CYS A 348 8.37 4.63 22.46
N THR A 349 8.43 5.79 21.78
CA THR A 349 8.23 7.11 22.42
C THR A 349 7.29 8.01 21.62
N GLY A 350 6.47 8.82 22.28
CA GLY A 350 5.55 9.72 21.58
C GLY A 350 4.52 9.00 20.73
N ILE A 351 4.02 7.85 21.20
CA ILE A 351 2.89 7.16 20.57
C ILE A 351 1.58 7.80 21.05
N THR A 352 0.69 8.17 20.14
CA THR A 352 -0.61 8.74 20.48
C THR A 352 -1.71 7.86 19.92
N ILE A 353 -2.66 7.46 20.76
CA ILE A 353 -3.87 6.73 20.35
C ILE A 353 -5.08 7.50 20.83
N SER A 354 -5.78 8.15 19.91
CA SER A 354 -6.99 8.95 20.18
C SER A 354 -8.16 8.47 19.33
N ASN A 355 -9.38 8.74 19.79
CA ASN A 355 -10.61 8.44 19.04
C ASN A 355 -10.67 7.00 18.49
N ASN A 356 -10.29 6.02 19.32
CA ASN A 356 -10.29 4.61 18.97
C ASN A 356 -11.58 3.94 19.47
N PHE A 357 -12.50 3.70 18.55
CA PHE A 357 -13.81 3.11 18.77
C PHE A 357 -13.92 1.71 18.14
N MET A 358 -12.99 0.83 18.48
CA MET A 358 -13.00 -0.56 18.02
C MET A 358 -13.74 -1.48 18.99
N TRP A 359 -14.58 -2.38 18.45
CA TRP A 359 -15.32 -3.37 19.22
C TRP A 359 -15.10 -4.80 18.73
N THR A 360 -15.76 -5.78 19.36
CA THR A 360 -15.67 -7.20 19.02
C THR A 360 -16.95 -7.71 18.38
N GLU A 361 -16.83 -8.58 17.39
CA GLU A 361 -17.96 -9.32 16.81
C GLU A 361 -18.33 -10.55 17.67
N ALA A 362 -17.35 -11.12 18.37
CA ALA A 362 -17.55 -12.25 19.29
C ALA A 362 -17.26 -11.85 20.75
N GLY A 363 -18.19 -12.17 21.65
CA GLY A 363 -18.08 -11.88 23.08
C GLY A 363 -18.51 -10.47 23.46
N SER A 364 -18.11 -10.01 24.64
CA SER A 364 -18.63 -8.76 25.25
C SER A 364 -17.53 -7.84 25.80
N LYS A 365 -16.28 -8.05 25.39
CA LYS A 365 -15.12 -7.27 25.82
C LYS A 365 -14.04 -7.26 24.75
N VAL A 366 -13.23 -6.20 24.75
CA VAL A 366 -11.98 -6.12 24.00
C VAL A 366 -10.81 -5.93 24.96
N LEU A 367 -9.63 -6.39 24.55
CA LEU A 367 -8.38 -6.11 25.26
C LEU A 367 -7.60 -4.99 24.59
N GLN A 368 -6.75 -4.33 25.35
CA GLN A 368 -5.67 -3.50 24.85
C GLN A 368 -4.38 -4.00 25.50
N LYS A 369 -3.33 -4.24 24.72
CA LYS A 369 -2.05 -4.75 25.21
C LYS A 369 -0.89 -3.88 24.76
N CYS A 370 -0.10 -3.40 25.70
CA CYS A 370 1.06 -2.54 25.44
C CYS A 370 2.27 -3.04 26.22
N SER A 371 3.46 -3.00 25.62
CA SER A 371 4.74 -3.24 26.32
C SER A 371 5.83 -2.35 25.76
N ASN A 372 6.64 -1.78 26.65
CA ASN A 372 7.74 -0.87 26.29
C ASN A 372 7.29 0.31 25.40
N ALA A 373 6.04 0.75 25.52
CA ALA A 373 5.44 1.79 24.68
C ALA A 373 5.03 3.01 25.52
N TYR A 374 5.51 4.18 25.14
CA TYR A 374 5.30 5.44 25.86
C TYR A 374 4.57 6.49 25.02
N GLY A 375 3.64 7.19 25.67
CA GLY A 375 2.87 8.27 25.06
C GLY A 375 1.49 8.42 25.71
N SER A 376 0.44 8.62 24.92
CA SER A 376 -0.90 8.94 25.43
C SER A 376 -2.01 8.13 24.77
N GLY A 377 -2.97 7.69 25.57
CA GLY A 377 -4.13 6.89 25.13
C GLY A 377 -4.00 5.38 25.35
N ALA A 378 -5.15 4.69 25.31
CA ALA A 378 -5.26 3.23 25.46
C ALA A 378 -4.46 2.65 26.66
N CYS A 379 -3.58 1.66 26.42
CA CYS A 379 -2.73 1.01 27.41
C CYS A 379 -1.31 1.59 27.53
N LEU A 380 -1.01 2.72 26.86
CA LEU A 380 0.32 3.31 26.83
C LEU A 380 0.73 3.87 28.20
N SER A 381 2.03 3.85 28.48
CA SER A 381 2.61 4.46 29.68
C SER A 381 2.85 5.95 29.46
N SER A 382 2.45 6.79 30.42
CA SER A 382 2.70 8.23 30.41
C SER A 382 3.98 8.62 31.18
N GLY A 383 4.80 7.65 31.58
CA GLY A 383 5.99 7.88 32.39
C GLY A 383 7.08 8.66 31.63
N ALA A 384 7.73 9.62 32.30
CA ALA A 384 8.83 10.40 31.73
C ALA A 384 10.14 9.61 31.55
N SER A 385 10.28 8.48 32.26
CA SER A 385 11.41 7.55 32.10
C SER A 385 11.02 6.41 31.16
N HIS A 386 11.61 6.39 29.96
CA HIS A 386 11.33 5.40 28.92
C HIS A 386 12.14 4.10 29.13
N THR A 387 11.83 3.35 30.19
CA THR A 387 12.47 2.06 30.51
C THR A 387 11.64 0.88 30.01
N SER A 388 12.20 -0.33 29.96
CA SER A 388 11.40 -1.52 29.65
C SER A 388 10.34 -1.77 30.72
N TYR A 389 9.16 -2.23 30.31
CA TYR A 389 8.10 -2.71 31.21
C TYR A 389 7.35 -3.90 30.59
N ALA A 390 6.87 -4.79 31.46
CA ALA A 390 6.13 -5.99 31.05
C ALA A 390 4.79 -5.64 30.40
N THR A 391 4.21 -6.54 29.60
CA THR A 391 2.92 -6.29 28.94
C THR A 391 1.82 -5.93 29.93
N VAL A 392 1.26 -4.72 29.76
CA VAL A 392 0.07 -4.26 30.46
C VAL A 392 -1.15 -4.62 29.62
N THR A 393 -2.14 -5.25 30.25
CA THR A 393 -3.42 -5.57 29.62
C THR A 393 -4.53 -4.73 30.25
N LYS A 394 -5.27 -3.97 29.44
CA LYS A 394 -6.52 -3.33 29.84
C LYS A 394 -7.70 -4.08 29.25
N THR A 395 -8.75 -4.27 30.04
CA THR A 395 -10.02 -4.84 29.58
C THR A 395 -11.03 -3.72 29.40
N ILE A 396 -11.63 -3.64 28.22
CA ILE A 396 -12.66 -2.66 27.88
C ILE A 396 -13.98 -3.40 27.66
N THR A 397 -15.02 -3.00 28.40
CA THR A 397 -16.34 -3.63 28.37
C THR A 397 -17.42 -2.77 27.71
N SER A 398 -17.07 -1.58 27.24
CA SER A 398 -17.95 -0.69 26.49
C SER A 398 -17.17 0.33 25.66
N VAL A 399 -17.69 0.70 24.50
CA VAL A 399 -17.18 1.76 23.62
C VAL A 399 -18.36 2.64 23.18
N ALA A 400 -18.14 3.94 23.03
CA ALA A 400 -19.21 4.92 22.79
C ALA A 400 -20.04 4.63 21.52
N SER A 401 -19.39 4.51 20.36
CA SER A 401 -20.01 4.04 19.11
C SER A 401 -18.92 3.53 18.18
N TYR A 402 -19.03 2.26 17.78
CA TYR A 402 -18.10 1.61 16.86
C TYR A 402 -18.73 1.35 15.48
N ALA A 403 -19.96 1.82 15.26
CA ALA A 403 -20.67 1.59 14.01
C ALA A 403 -19.95 2.28 12.85
N ILE A 404 -19.90 1.59 11.71
CA ILE A 404 -19.37 2.10 10.45
C ILE A 404 -20.38 1.89 9.34
N THR A 405 -20.30 2.70 8.30
CA THR A 405 -20.96 2.42 7.02
C THR A 405 -20.08 1.43 6.25
N THR A 406 -20.67 0.35 5.73
CA THR A 406 -19.94 -0.63 4.92
C THR A 406 -19.75 -0.15 3.48
N MET A 407 -18.76 -0.70 2.79
CA MET A 407 -18.46 -0.33 1.41
C MET A 407 -19.37 -1.10 0.42
N PRO A 408 -19.85 -0.45 -0.65
CA PRO A 408 -20.38 -1.20 -1.78
C PRO A 408 -19.23 -1.99 -2.43
N GLY A 409 -19.52 -3.22 -2.88
CA GLY A 409 -18.53 -4.06 -3.57
C GLY A 409 -17.68 -4.95 -2.66
N GLU A 410 -17.93 -4.97 -1.34
CA GLU A 410 -17.33 -5.97 -0.45
C GLU A 410 -17.56 -7.38 -0.96
N ILE A 411 -16.48 -8.16 -1.08
CA ILE A 411 -16.60 -9.57 -1.42
C ILE A 411 -16.97 -10.38 -0.18
N THR A 412 -17.85 -11.35 -0.35
CA THR A 412 -18.37 -12.19 0.75
C THR A 412 -17.55 -13.46 0.96
N ALA A 413 -16.59 -13.74 0.08
CA ALA A 413 -15.65 -14.85 0.17
C ALA A 413 -14.32 -14.45 -0.48
N GLY A 414 -13.21 -14.91 0.11
CA GLY A 414 -11.89 -14.75 -0.46
C GLY A 414 -11.76 -15.47 -1.80
N LEU A 415 -10.95 -14.93 -2.70
CA LEU A 415 -10.75 -15.48 -4.03
C LEU A 415 -9.83 -16.71 -3.96
N GLY A 416 -10.34 -17.89 -4.31
CA GLY A 416 -9.58 -19.14 -4.22
C GLY A 416 -8.31 -19.15 -5.08
N ILE A 417 -7.43 -20.12 -4.79
CA ILE A 417 -6.10 -20.24 -5.43
C ILE A 417 -6.04 -21.30 -6.55
N SER A 418 -7.16 -21.99 -6.83
CA SER A 418 -7.19 -23.15 -7.74
C SER A 418 -7.87 -22.88 -9.08
N THR A 419 -8.45 -21.69 -9.28
CA THR A 419 -9.19 -21.29 -10.49
C THR A 419 -8.82 -19.88 -10.88
N SER A 420 -8.94 -19.55 -12.16
CA SER A 420 -8.72 -18.18 -12.65
C SER A 420 -9.60 -17.18 -11.91
N ILE A 421 -9.01 -16.04 -11.55
CA ILE A 421 -9.72 -14.89 -11.01
C ILE A 421 -10.20 -14.02 -12.19
N ALA A 422 -11.41 -13.50 -12.11
CA ALA A 422 -11.97 -12.61 -13.13
C ALA A 422 -11.41 -11.19 -13.00
N ILE A 423 -11.19 -10.52 -14.13
CA ILE A 423 -10.76 -9.13 -14.16
C ILE A 423 -11.94 -8.23 -13.76
N PRO A 424 -11.83 -7.47 -12.65
CA PRO A 424 -12.89 -6.56 -12.22
C PRO A 424 -12.80 -5.22 -12.97
N ALA A 425 -13.88 -4.44 -12.92
CA ALA A 425 -13.81 -3.03 -13.27
C ALA A 425 -13.11 -2.25 -12.16
N VAL A 426 -12.37 -1.19 -12.52
CA VAL A 426 -11.84 -0.23 -11.53
C VAL A 426 -13.02 0.46 -10.83
N PRO A 427 -13.08 0.45 -9.49
CA PRO A 427 -14.19 1.05 -8.75
C PRO A 427 -14.05 2.58 -8.70
N THR A 428 -15.13 3.24 -8.30
CA THR A 428 -15.19 4.71 -8.15
C THR A 428 -15.51 5.14 -6.72
N THR A 429 -15.25 4.27 -5.75
CA THR A 429 -15.42 4.53 -4.32
C THR A 429 -14.52 3.57 -3.55
N PHE A 430 -13.78 4.10 -2.58
CA PHE A 430 -12.76 3.35 -1.85
C PHE A 430 -12.84 3.53 -0.32
N PHE A 431 -13.62 4.52 0.12
CA PHE A 431 -13.90 4.77 1.53
C PHE A 431 -15.31 5.36 1.70
N PRO A 432 -16.06 5.01 2.77
CA PRO A 432 -17.43 5.47 2.93
C PRO A 432 -17.54 7.01 2.95
N GLY A 433 -18.33 7.57 2.03
CA GLY A 433 -18.55 9.01 1.92
C GLY A 433 -17.45 9.80 1.22
N ALA A 434 -16.30 9.18 0.93
CA ALA A 434 -15.24 9.79 0.13
C ALA A 434 -15.54 9.65 -1.37
N LYS A 435 -15.11 10.64 -2.15
CA LYS A 435 -15.10 10.58 -3.61
C LYS A 435 -13.65 10.39 -4.08
N PRO A 436 -13.41 9.63 -5.16
CA PRO A 436 -12.09 9.54 -5.75
C PRO A 436 -11.54 10.93 -6.06
N ALA A 437 -10.23 11.11 -5.83
CA ALA A 437 -9.57 12.38 -6.11
C ALA A 437 -9.55 12.69 -7.62
N LYS A 438 -9.55 11.64 -8.45
CA LYS A 438 -9.56 11.71 -9.92
C LYS A 438 -10.63 10.82 -10.51
N ALA A 439 -11.36 11.33 -11.49
CA ALA A 439 -12.31 10.51 -12.26
C ALA A 439 -11.56 9.45 -13.08
N LEU A 440 -12.22 8.31 -13.33
CA LEU A 440 -11.70 7.31 -14.26
C LEU A 440 -11.55 7.90 -15.66
N LEU A 441 -10.49 7.51 -16.36
CA LEU A 441 -10.35 7.80 -17.78
C LEU A 441 -11.40 7.02 -18.60
N GLY A 442 -11.85 7.60 -19.71
CA GLY A 442 -12.86 6.98 -20.58
C GLY A 442 -14.26 6.83 -19.96
N ALA A 443 -14.50 7.40 -18.76
CA ALA A 443 -15.83 7.59 -18.20
C ALA A 443 -16.53 8.78 -18.88
N SER A 444 -17.00 8.57 -20.11
CA SER A 444 -17.81 9.50 -20.89
C SER A 444 -19.05 8.82 -21.45
#